data_AF-A0A7X1RMZ0-F1
#
_entry.id   AF-A0A7X1RMZ0-F1
#
_cell.length_a   1.000
_cell.length_b   1.000
_cell.length_c   1.000
_cell.angle_alpha   90.00
_cell.angle_beta   90.00
_cell.angle_gamma   90.00
#
_symmetry.space_group_name_H-M   'P 1'
#
loop_
_entity.id
_entity.type
_entity.pdbx_description
1 polymer ?
#
loop_
_entity_poly.entity_id
_entity_poly.type
_entity_poly.pdbx_seq_one_letter_code
_entity_poly.pdbx_strand_id
1 'polypeptide(L)'
;LDVQTEDIPFTTITRETDALPKGQSHIVTEGVNGRRSYFYSVTTATDGTEVKTLVTSVVAQEPVAQVIEVGNPVTHVGDEHGQAAIAEEKPTLEIPSEPALATVPAEENKALPQGPAPVAKEKKLPETGTQGSEWLIATGLMSALTAYGLSKKKD
;
A
#
# COMPACT_ATOMS: atom_id res chain seq x y z
N LEU A 1 34.40 8.43 12.55
CA LEU A 1 33.40 7.48 12.00
C LEU A 1 32.81 8.16 10.78
N ASP A 2 32.92 7.54 9.62
CA ASP A 2 32.35 8.01 8.34
C ASP A 2 31.23 7.04 7.95
N VAL A 3 30.11 7.56 7.45
CA VAL A 3 28.94 6.76 7.09
C VAL A 3 28.54 7.10 5.67
N GLN A 4 28.50 6.10 4.80
CA GLN A 4 28.03 6.25 3.43
C GLN A 4 26.79 5.40 3.21
N THR A 5 25.90 5.89 2.34
CA THR A 5 24.60 5.30 2.09
C THR A 5 24.49 4.90 0.62
N GLU A 6 23.96 3.71 0.37
CA GLU A 6 23.70 3.17 -0.96
C GLU A 6 22.24 2.69 -1.02
N ASP A 7 21.54 3.02 -2.10
CA ASP A 7 20.19 2.53 -2.35
C ASP A 7 20.22 1.09 -2.87
N ILE A 8 19.37 0.24 -2.33
CA ILE A 8 19.17 -1.13 -2.80
C ILE A 8 17.97 -1.10 -3.75
N PRO A 9 18.13 -1.34 -5.07
CA PRO A 9 17.02 -1.29 -6.00
C PRO A 9 15.96 -2.34 -5.65
N PHE A 10 14.68 -1.98 -5.78
CA PHE A 10 13.60 -2.95 -5.68
C PHE A 10 13.53 -3.88 -6.91
N THR A 11 12.86 -5.02 -6.75
CA THR A 11 12.54 -5.94 -7.83
C THR A 11 11.07 -5.82 -8.22
N THR A 12 10.72 -6.21 -9.44
CA THR A 12 9.33 -6.28 -9.90
C THR A 12 8.87 -7.73 -9.94
N ILE A 13 7.69 -7.99 -9.38
CA ILE A 13 7.01 -9.29 -9.38
C ILE A 13 5.74 -9.14 -10.21
N THR A 14 5.61 -9.96 -11.26
CA THR A 14 4.38 -10.05 -12.06
C THR A 14 3.52 -11.21 -11.56
N ARG A 15 2.23 -10.95 -11.33
CA ARG A 15 1.23 -11.95 -10.93
C ARG A 15 0.07 -11.94 -11.93
N GLU A 16 -0.42 -13.12 -12.29
CA GLU A 16 -1.65 -13.20 -13.10
C GLU A 16 -2.90 -13.07 -12.22
N THR A 17 -3.96 -12.48 -12.77
CA THR A 17 -5.23 -12.25 -12.06
C THR A 17 -6.42 -12.42 -13.02
N ASP A 18 -7.51 -13.04 -12.56
CA ASP A 18 -8.77 -13.07 -13.29
C ASP A 18 -9.55 -11.75 -13.18
N ALA A 19 -9.17 -10.87 -12.25
CA ALA A 19 -9.87 -9.62 -11.94
C ALA A 19 -9.63 -8.50 -12.97
N LEU A 20 -8.67 -8.65 -13.88
CA LEU A 20 -8.36 -7.70 -14.93
C LEU A 20 -8.64 -8.30 -16.32
N PRO A 21 -9.17 -7.53 -17.29
CA PRO A 21 -9.30 -7.99 -18.67
C PRO A 21 -7.97 -8.45 -19.27
N LYS A 22 -8.03 -9.43 -20.17
CA LYS A 22 -6.83 -10.08 -20.72
C LYS A 22 -5.82 -9.09 -21.28
N GLY A 23 -4.59 -9.10 -20.74
CA GLY A 23 -3.50 -8.23 -21.16
C GLY A 23 -3.53 -6.80 -20.58
N GLN A 24 -4.54 -6.42 -19.79
CA GLN A 24 -4.46 -5.21 -18.96
C GLN A 24 -3.59 -5.47 -17.72
N SER A 25 -2.99 -4.42 -17.16
CA SER A 25 -2.16 -4.52 -15.96
C SER A 25 -2.36 -3.36 -14.98
N HIS A 26 -2.05 -3.61 -13.71
CA HIS A 26 -2.19 -2.66 -12.62
C HIS A 26 -1.11 -2.88 -11.55
N ILE A 27 -0.56 -1.81 -10.97
CA ILE A 27 0.37 -1.89 -9.86
C ILE A 27 -0.43 -2.05 -8.56
N VAL A 28 -0.27 -3.19 -7.88
CA VAL A 28 -0.97 -3.51 -6.63
C VAL A 28 -0.12 -3.18 -5.41
N THR A 29 1.20 -3.16 -5.56
CA THR A 29 2.14 -2.72 -4.53
C THR A 29 3.23 -1.91 -5.21
N GLU A 30 3.40 -0.67 -4.79
CA GLU A 30 4.47 0.20 -5.27
C GLU A 30 5.84 -0.31 -4.81
N GLY A 31 6.82 -0.25 -5.71
CA GLY A 31 8.20 -0.61 -5.39
C GLY A 31 8.88 0.48 -4.56
N VAL A 32 9.63 0.07 -3.54
CA VAL A 32 10.41 1.01 -2.70
C VAL A 32 11.83 0.49 -2.56
N ASN A 33 12.81 1.31 -2.96
CA ASN A 33 14.22 0.97 -2.77
C ASN A 33 14.53 0.77 -1.28
N GLY A 34 15.32 -0.27 -1.01
CA GLY A 34 15.95 -0.45 0.29
C GLY A 34 17.13 0.49 0.44
N ARG A 35 17.79 0.45 1.59
CA ARG A 35 18.91 1.32 1.91
C ARG A 35 19.95 0.59 2.73
N ARG A 36 21.20 0.61 2.28
CA ARG A 36 22.37 0.08 2.99
C ARG A 36 23.23 1.23 3.50
N SER A 37 23.72 1.09 4.72
CA SER A 37 24.71 2.01 5.31
C SER A 37 26.02 1.27 5.55
N TYR A 38 27.12 1.84 5.06
CA TYR A 38 28.48 1.39 5.28
C TYR A 38 29.14 2.27 6.34
N PHE A 39 29.73 1.65 7.35
CA PHE A 39 30.40 2.32 8.46
C PHE A 39 31.91 2.17 8.31
N TYR A 40 32.60 3.30 8.13
CA TYR A 40 34.05 3.35 7.97
C TYR A 40 34.71 3.94 9.22
N SER A 41 35.77 3.29 9.69
CA SER A 41 36.76 3.93 10.56
C SER A 41 37.61 4.86 9.70
N VAL A 42 37.89 6.05 10.22
CA VAL A 42 38.81 7.02 9.60
C VAL A 42 40.03 7.09 10.49
N THR A 43 41.20 6.81 9.92
CA THR A 43 42.48 6.87 10.61
C THR A 43 43.42 7.77 9.83
N THR A 44 43.99 8.79 10.47
CA THR A 44 45.02 9.64 9.86
C THR A 44 46.37 8.92 9.91
N ALA A 45 47.00 8.75 8.75
CA ALA A 45 48.35 8.22 8.64
C ALA A 45 49.41 9.28 8.98
N THR A 46 50.66 8.86 9.17
CA THR A 46 51.78 9.74 9.58
C THR A 46 52.19 10.80 8.55
N ASP A 47 51.72 10.68 7.31
CA ASP A 47 51.84 11.65 6.22
C ASP A 47 50.70 12.69 6.21
N GLY A 48 49.70 12.55 7.09
CA GLY A 48 48.49 13.38 7.12
C GLY A 48 47.34 12.87 6.25
N THR A 49 47.51 11.76 5.52
CA THR A 49 46.46 11.18 4.66
C THR A 49 45.38 10.48 5.51
N GLU A 50 44.10 10.72 5.21
CA GLU A 50 43.00 9.96 5.81
C GLU A 50 42.83 8.60 5.12
N VAL A 51 42.96 7.52 5.89
CA VAL A 51 42.68 6.15 5.45
C VAL A 51 41.31 5.75 5.97
N LYS A 52 40.40 5.39 5.06
CA LYS A 52 39.07 4.84 5.38
C LYS A 52 39.10 3.32 5.35
N THR A 53 38.72 2.68 6.46
CA THR A 53 38.63 1.22 6.58
C THR A 53 37.19 0.82 6.85
N LEU A 54 36.61 -0.06 6.01
CA LEU A 54 35.25 -0.57 6.21
C LEU A 54 35.20 -1.42 7.50
N VAL A 55 34.32 -1.05 8.43
CA VAL A 55 34.11 -1.77 9.69
C VAL A 55 32.93 -2.73 9.57
N THR A 56 31.80 -2.24 9.06
CA THR A 56 30.59 -3.06 8.88
C THR A 56 29.63 -2.41 7.86
N SER A 57 28.69 -3.21 7.35
CA SER A 57 27.57 -2.74 6.54
C SER A 57 26.25 -3.25 7.13
N VAL A 58 25.23 -2.40 7.14
CA VAL A 58 23.91 -2.71 7.69
C VAL A 58 22.86 -2.35 6.65
N VAL A 59 21.90 -3.24 6.40
CA VAL A 59 20.69 -2.90 5.65
C VAL A 59 19.76 -2.17 6.61
N ALA A 60 19.64 -0.86 6.44
CA ALA A 60 18.82 0.03 7.26
C ALA A 60 17.34 0.03 6.84
N GLN A 61 17.06 -0.37 5.60
CA GLN A 61 15.72 -0.58 5.06
C GLN A 61 15.80 -1.69 4.00
N GLU A 62 14.94 -2.69 4.07
CA GLU A 62 14.83 -3.71 3.02
C GLU A 62 14.05 -3.17 1.82
N PRO A 63 14.39 -3.55 0.57
CA PRO A 63 13.62 -3.16 -0.60
C PRO A 63 12.25 -3.84 -0.59
N VAL A 64 11.20 -3.07 -0.88
CA VAL A 64 9.84 -3.60 -1.10
C VAL A 64 9.67 -3.82 -2.60
N ALA A 65 9.39 -5.05 -3.00
CA ALA A 65 9.18 -5.39 -4.40
C ALA A 65 7.89 -4.74 -4.96
N GLN A 66 7.96 -4.21 -6.18
CA GLN A 66 6.79 -3.75 -6.90
C GLN A 66 5.98 -4.96 -7.37
N VAL A 67 4.68 -4.99 -7.10
CA VAL A 67 3.77 -6.06 -7.56
C VAL A 67 2.90 -5.52 -8.68
N ILE A 68 3.00 -6.12 -9.86
CA ILE A 68 2.14 -5.83 -11.01
C ILE A 68 1.22 -7.03 -11.22
N GLU A 69 -0.08 -6.78 -11.22
CA GLU A 69 -1.06 -7.77 -11.70
C GLU A 69 -1.30 -7.62 -13.20
N VAL A 70 -1.45 -8.74 -13.90
CA VAL A 70 -1.76 -8.82 -15.33
C VAL A 70 -2.98 -9.71 -15.52
N GLY A 71 -3.95 -9.22 -16.30
CA GLY A 71 -5.19 -9.93 -16.58
C GLY A 71 -4.96 -11.20 -17.40
N ASN A 72 -5.32 -12.35 -16.84
CA ASN A 72 -5.42 -13.63 -17.54
C ASN A 72 -6.76 -14.34 -17.19
N PRO A 73 -7.91 -13.72 -17.47
CA PRO A 73 -9.21 -14.26 -17.08
C PRO A 73 -9.49 -15.60 -17.76
N VAL A 74 -9.91 -16.60 -16.99
CA VAL A 74 -10.37 -17.89 -17.51
C VAL A 74 -11.65 -17.72 -18.33
N THR A 75 -11.48 -17.62 -19.65
CA THR A 75 -12.58 -17.82 -20.60
C THR A 75 -12.83 -19.33 -20.74
N HIS A 76 -14.05 -19.79 -20.46
CA HIS A 76 -14.43 -21.16 -20.80
C HIS A 76 -14.15 -21.43 -22.28
N VAL A 77 -13.35 -22.46 -22.55
CA VAL A 77 -13.16 -22.96 -23.92
C VAL A 77 -14.52 -23.52 -24.32
N GLY A 78 -15.16 -22.89 -25.31
CA GLY A 78 -16.44 -23.35 -25.81
C GLY A 78 -16.35 -24.81 -26.23
N ASP A 79 -17.32 -25.61 -25.80
CA ASP A 79 -17.60 -26.90 -26.37
C ASP A 79 -17.84 -26.77 -27.89
N GLU A 80 -17.70 -27.90 -28.60
CA GLU A 80 -17.60 -28.03 -30.06
C GLU A 80 -18.81 -27.53 -30.89
N HIS A 81 -19.74 -26.81 -30.25
CA HIS A 81 -20.86 -26.09 -30.85
C HIS A 81 -20.58 -24.58 -31.06
N GLY A 82 -19.37 -24.11 -30.75
CA GLY A 82 -18.73 -23.01 -31.49
C GLY A 82 -19.50 -21.69 -31.54
N GLN A 83 -19.94 -21.18 -30.38
CA GLN A 83 -20.57 -19.86 -30.27
C GLN A 83 -19.82 -18.99 -29.26
N ALA A 84 -19.02 -18.07 -29.79
CA ALA A 84 -18.44 -16.94 -29.06
C ALA A 84 -18.72 -15.65 -29.84
N ALA A 85 -18.79 -14.52 -29.12
CA ALA A 85 -19.38 -13.23 -29.52
C ALA A 85 -20.93 -13.25 -29.58
N ILE A 86 -21.66 -12.23 -29.09
CA ILE A 86 -21.32 -10.80 -29.08
C ILE A 86 -21.20 -10.22 -27.66
N ALA A 87 -20.08 -9.52 -27.40
CA ALA A 87 -20.00 -8.45 -26.41
C ALA A 87 -19.09 -7.32 -26.92
N GLU A 88 -19.20 -7.00 -28.22
CA GLU A 88 -18.75 -5.69 -28.72
C GLU A 88 -19.80 -4.63 -28.32
N GLU A 89 -19.75 -4.14 -27.08
CA GLU A 89 -20.17 -2.76 -26.84
C GLU A 89 -18.94 -1.86 -26.96
N LYS A 90 -18.54 -1.62 -28.22
CA LYS A 90 -17.84 -0.39 -28.56
C LYS A 90 -18.82 0.75 -28.29
N PRO A 91 -18.54 1.69 -27.37
CA PRO A 91 -19.42 2.83 -27.17
C PRO A 91 -19.37 3.72 -28.41
N THR A 92 -20.37 3.54 -29.29
CA THR A 92 -20.60 4.47 -30.40
C THR A 92 -21.16 5.74 -29.79
N LEU A 93 -20.34 6.78 -29.81
CA LEU A 93 -20.67 8.11 -29.31
C LEU A 93 -21.60 8.79 -30.32
N GLU A 94 -22.87 8.36 -30.36
CA GLU A 94 -23.91 8.96 -31.18
C GLU A 94 -24.31 10.30 -30.57
N ILE A 95 -23.91 11.39 -31.22
CA ILE A 95 -24.33 12.75 -30.88
C ILE A 95 -25.74 12.96 -31.44
N PRO A 96 -26.79 13.12 -30.61
CA PRO A 96 -28.09 13.55 -31.12
C PRO A 96 -27.97 15.04 -31.47
N SER A 97 -27.93 15.34 -32.76
CA SER A 97 -27.99 16.73 -33.24
C SER A 97 -29.44 17.20 -33.27
N GLU A 98 -30.00 17.50 -32.10
CA GLU A 98 -31.34 18.09 -31.97
C GLU A 98 -31.25 19.63 -31.90
N PRO A 99 -31.97 20.37 -32.78
CA PRO A 99 -31.80 21.82 -32.90
C PRO A 99 -32.69 22.62 -31.93
N ALA A 100 -32.04 23.33 -31.01
CA ALA A 100 -32.41 24.64 -30.44
C ALA A 100 -33.89 24.97 -30.13
N LEU A 101 -34.24 25.11 -28.84
CA LEU A 101 -34.56 26.42 -28.19
C LEU A 101 -35.12 26.30 -26.76
N ALA A 102 -34.52 27.06 -25.82
CA ALA A 102 -35.11 27.60 -24.57
C ALA A 102 -35.63 26.57 -23.51
N THR A 103 -35.78 26.81 -22.20
CA THR A 103 -35.69 28.00 -21.32
C THR A 103 -35.20 27.57 -19.90
N VAL A 104 -34.58 28.50 -19.15
CA VAL A 104 -34.16 28.50 -17.71
C VAL A 104 -35.23 28.06 -16.65
N PRO A 105 -34.94 27.96 -15.32
CA PRO A 105 -33.75 27.49 -14.53
C PRO A 105 -34.14 26.69 -13.23
N ALA A 106 -33.33 26.79 -12.15
CA ALA A 106 -33.50 26.38 -10.72
C ALA A 106 -32.89 25.01 -10.34
N GLU A 107 -31.91 24.93 -9.42
CA GLU A 107 -32.02 24.90 -7.92
C GLU A 107 -32.78 23.66 -7.41
N GLU A 108 -32.37 22.91 -6.38
CA GLU A 108 -31.66 23.26 -5.13
C GLU A 108 -31.15 21.96 -4.40
N ASN A 109 -30.35 22.09 -3.32
CA ASN A 109 -30.25 21.16 -2.16
C ASN A 109 -29.60 19.74 -2.20
N LYS A 110 -28.26 19.73 -2.09
CA LYS A 110 -27.45 19.25 -0.92
C LYS A 110 -27.96 18.12 0.02
N ALA A 111 -27.08 17.11 0.23
CA ALA A 111 -26.82 16.28 1.44
C ALA A 111 -27.22 14.77 1.49
N LEU A 112 -26.33 13.98 2.15
CA LEU A 112 -26.47 12.56 2.55
C LEU A 112 -27.52 12.34 3.65
N PRO A 113 -27.96 11.07 3.83
CA PRO A 113 -27.89 10.46 5.16
C PRO A 113 -27.26 9.03 5.19
N GLN A 114 -26.91 8.57 6.40
CA GLN A 114 -26.27 7.27 6.67
C GLN A 114 -27.24 6.25 7.32
N GLY A 115 -27.00 4.95 7.09
CA GLY A 115 -27.57 3.82 7.88
C GLY A 115 -29.00 3.39 7.53
N PRO A 116 -29.47 2.20 7.97
CA PRO A 116 -28.90 1.32 9.00
C PRO A 116 -28.69 -0.17 8.58
N ALA A 117 -28.14 -0.97 9.51
CA ALA A 117 -28.27 -2.44 9.61
C ALA A 117 -28.96 -2.75 10.98
N PRO A 118 -29.49 -3.96 11.34
CA PRO A 118 -29.01 -5.31 10.95
C PRO A 118 -30.08 -6.48 10.88
N VAL A 119 -29.61 -7.74 10.95
CA VAL A 119 -30.25 -8.99 11.46
C VAL A 119 -30.69 -10.11 10.46
N ALA A 120 -29.78 -11.10 10.33
CA ALA A 120 -29.91 -12.57 10.42
C ALA A 120 -31.07 -13.40 9.78
N LYS A 121 -30.67 -14.54 9.20
CA LYS A 121 -31.37 -15.83 9.38
C LYS A 121 -30.38 -17.00 9.45
N GLU A 122 -30.59 -17.87 10.42
CA GLU A 122 -29.67 -18.93 10.87
C GLU A 122 -30.10 -20.33 10.38
N LYS A 123 -29.15 -21.26 10.15
CA LYS A 123 -29.36 -22.70 10.43
C LYS A 123 -28.07 -23.43 10.86
N LYS A 124 -28.04 -23.77 12.16
CA LYS A 124 -27.36 -24.91 12.82
C LYS A 124 -25.84 -24.86 13.12
N LEU A 125 -25.56 -24.87 14.43
CA LEU A 125 -24.29 -25.16 15.12
C LEU A 125 -23.99 -26.68 15.23
N PRO A 126 -22.79 -27.05 15.70
CA PRO A 126 -22.66 -27.43 17.13
C PRO A 126 -21.70 -26.54 17.96
N GLU A 127 -21.93 -26.52 19.28
CA GLU A 127 -21.08 -25.91 20.32
C GLU A 127 -19.86 -26.81 20.64
N THR A 128 -18.82 -26.47 21.42
CA THR A 128 -18.47 -25.36 22.35
C THR A 128 -17.01 -24.91 22.05
N GLY A 129 -16.39 -23.84 22.56
CA GLY A 129 -16.61 -22.85 23.63
C GLY A 129 -15.30 -22.02 23.76
N THR A 130 -14.98 -21.20 24.77
CA THR A 130 -15.69 -20.68 25.95
C THR A 130 -14.99 -19.35 26.37
N GLN A 131 -15.76 -18.26 26.56
CA GLN A 131 -15.37 -16.94 27.13
C GLN A 131 -14.18 -16.15 26.49
N GLY A 132 -14.21 -14.82 26.36
CA GLY A 132 -15.28 -13.85 26.61
C GLY A 132 -14.81 -12.37 26.56
N SER A 133 -15.77 -11.45 26.44
CA SER A 133 -15.75 -10.03 26.86
C SER A 133 -14.59 -9.09 26.45
N GLU A 134 -14.92 -8.20 25.51
CA GLU A 134 -14.80 -6.74 25.64
C GLU A 134 -13.90 -6.16 26.75
N TRP A 135 -12.71 -5.63 26.39
CA TRP A 135 -12.13 -4.49 27.11
C TRP A 135 -11.59 -3.43 26.13
N LEU A 136 -12.41 -2.40 25.98
CA LEU A 136 -12.09 -0.97 26.12
C LEU A 136 -10.83 -0.38 25.44
N ILE A 137 -11.10 0.70 24.69
CA ILE A 137 -10.13 1.70 24.25
C ILE A 137 -9.29 2.22 25.43
N ALA A 138 -7.96 2.18 25.32
CA ALA A 138 -7.03 2.75 26.29
C ALA A 138 -6.05 3.73 25.62
N THR A 139 -6.48 4.98 25.50
CA THR A 139 -5.63 6.13 25.12
C THR A 139 -4.55 6.36 26.19
N GLY A 140 -3.29 6.58 25.80
CA GLY A 140 -2.19 6.68 26.77
C GLY A 140 -0.92 7.40 26.29
N LEU A 141 -1.02 8.71 26.06
CA LEU A 141 0.15 9.59 25.92
C LEU A 141 0.69 9.92 27.32
N MET A 142 1.92 9.50 27.65
CA MET A 142 2.61 9.89 28.89
C MET A 142 4.01 10.43 28.58
N SER A 143 4.08 11.74 28.34
CA SER A 143 5.32 12.50 28.34
C SER A 143 5.75 12.78 29.79
N ALA A 144 6.92 12.30 30.20
CA ALA A 144 7.50 12.61 31.50
C ALA A 144 8.84 13.35 31.35
N LEU A 145 8.79 14.68 31.37
CA LEU A 145 9.97 15.52 31.58
C LEU A 145 10.16 15.73 33.09
N THR A 146 11.15 15.06 33.68
CA THR A 146 11.61 15.37 35.04
C THR A 146 13.05 15.83 35.00
N ALA A 147 13.24 17.14 35.15
CA ALA A 147 14.54 17.75 35.37
C ALA A 147 14.86 17.88 36.86
N TYR A 148 16.15 18.12 37.16
CA TYR A 148 16.71 18.68 38.40
C TYR A 148 17.26 17.71 39.48
N GLY A 149 18.45 18.06 40.01
CA GLY A 149 19.23 17.33 41.03
C GLY A 149 20.65 17.02 40.54
N LEU A 150 21.62 17.94 40.55
CA LEU A 150 22.31 18.65 41.66
C LEU A 150 23.33 17.78 42.44
N SER A 151 24.55 18.34 42.59
CA SER A 151 25.73 17.81 43.31
C SER A 151 26.60 16.78 42.55
N LYS A 152 27.94 16.74 42.71
CA LYS A 152 28.85 17.50 43.59
C LYS A 152 30.12 17.98 42.85
N LYS A 153 30.72 19.04 43.40
CA LYS A 153 32.10 19.49 43.12
C LYS A 153 33.10 18.54 43.79
N LYS A 154 34.27 18.33 43.19
CA LYS A 154 35.47 17.91 43.91
C LYS A 154 36.72 18.51 43.25
N ASP A 155 37.28 19.51 43.93
CA ASP A 155 38.70 19.85 43.87
C ASP A 155 39.52 18.75 44.57
#